data_AF-A0AAW6YGQ2-F1
#
_entry.id   AF-A0AAW6YGQ2-F1
#
_cell.length_a   1.000
_cell.length_b   1.000
_cell.length_c   1.000
_cell.angle_alpha   90.00
_cell.angle_beta   90.00
_cell.angle_gamma   90.00
#
_symmetry.space_group_name_H-M   'P 1'
#
loop_
_entity.id
_entity.type
_entity.pdbx_description
1 polymer ?
#
loop_
_entity_poly.entity_id
_entity_poly.type
_entity_poly.pdbx_seq_one_letter_code
_entity_poly.pdbx_strand_id
1 'polypeptide(L)'
;PVTKHGNRSASSKSGAADCIEALGINLYQDPDLANQLLDQVGICFLFAQNYHLSMKNVSGVRQDLGIKTIFNILGPITNPAKPKYQ
;
A
#
# COMPACT_ATOMS: atom_id res chain seq x y z
N PRO A 1 15.56 2.99 8.69
CA PRO A 1 14.15 2.54 8.78
C PRO A 1 13.56 2.44 7.37
N VAL A 2 12.66 1.49 7.12
CA VAL A 2 12.05 1.21 5.81
C VAL A 2 10.53 1.23 5.92
N THR A 3 9.87 2.01 5.07
CA THR A 3 8.41 1.97 4.94
C THR A 3 8.04 1.41 3.58
N LYS A 4 7.48 0.19 3.57
CA LYS A 4 7.02 -0.43 2.33
C LYS A 4 5.57 -0.04 2.09
N HIS A 5 5.34 0.88 1.17
CA HIS A 5 4.00 1.16 0.67
C HIS A 5 3.63 0.15 -0.43
N GLY A 6 2.46 -0.49 -0.33
CA GLY A 6 2.05 -1.52 -1.28
C GLY A 6 0.56 -1.80 -1.27
N ASN A 7 0.09 -2.49 -2.31
CA ASN A 7 -1.30 -2.90 -2.47
C ASN A 7 -1.36 -4.38 -2.89
N ARG A 8 -2.58 -4.94 -2.92
CA ARG A 8 -2.85 -6.21 -3.59
C ARG A 8 -2.65 -6.06 -5.08
N SER A 9 -2.32 -7.16 -5.74
CA SER A 9 -2.21 -7.11 -7.21
C SER A 9 -3.56 -6.89 -7.87
N ALA A 10 -3.59 -6.00 -8.86
CA ALA A 10 -4.75 -5.79 -9.73
C ALA A 10 -4.62 -6.56 -11.07
N SER A 11 -3.44 -7.10 -11.40
CA SER A 11 -3.17 -7.65 -12.74
C SER A 11 -2.11 -8.77 -12.80
N SER A 12 -1.39 -9.04 -11.72
CA SER A 12 -0.40 -10.13 -11.62
C SER A 12 -0.90 -11.24 -10.69
N LYS A 13 -0.22 -12.39 -10.70
CA LYS A 13 -0.55 -13.53 -9.83
C LYS A 13 -0.44 -13.21 -8.33
N SER A 14 0.42 -12.26 -7.95
CA SER A 14 0.59 -11.81 -6.56
C SER A 14 1.20 -10.41 -6.50
N GLY A 15 0.77 -9.64 -5.51
CA GLY A 15 1.28 -8.32 -5.16
C GLY A 15 2.03 -8.35 -3.83
N ALA A 16 2.59 -7.20 -3.44
CA ALA A 16 3.35 -7.10 -2.19
C ALA A 16 2.48 -7.44 -0.96
N ALA A 17 1.23 -6.95 -0.93
CA ALA A 17 0.31 -7.26 0.16
C ALA A 17 -0.01 -8.76 0.25
N ASP A 18 -0.16 -9.43 -0.90
CA ASP A 18 -0.50 -10.86 -0.95
C ASP A 18 0.65 -11.71 -0.38
N CYS A 19 1.90 -11.36 -0.68
CA CYS A 19 3.07 -12.02 -0.10
C CYS A 19 3.19 -11.77 1.42
N ILE A 20 2.96 -10.53 1.86
CA ILE A 20 3.05 -10.16 3.28
C ILE A 20 1.96 -10.88 4.10
N GLU A 21 0.74 -10.95 3.58
CA GLU A 21 -0.36 -11.70 4.20
C GLU A 21 -0.07 -13.20 4.25
N ALA A 22 0.47 -13.79 3.18
CA ALA A 22 0.85 -15.20 3.16
C ALA A 22 1.95 -15.54 4.18
N LEU A 23 2.77 -14.57 4.59
CA LEU A 23 3.74 -14.70 5.68
C LEU A 23 3.12 -14.57 7.08
N GLY A 24 1.79 -14.43 7.17
CA GLY A 24 1.05 -14.33 8.44
C GLY A 24 0.99 -12.92 9.02
N ILE A 25 1.41 -11.90 8.28
CA ILE A 25 1.38 -10.52 8.76
C ILE A 25 -0.02 -9.93 8.50
N ASN A 26 -0.65 -9.40 9.54
CA ASN A 26 -1.88 -8.63 9.40
C ASN A 26 -1.61 -7.36 8.56
N LEU A 27 -2.30 -7.22 7.43
CA LEU A 27 -2.21 -6.06 6.54
C LEU A 27 -2.93 -4.82 7.07
N TYR A 28 -3.99 -5.02 7.86
CA TYR A 28 -4.80 -3.94 8.43
C TYR A 28 -4.23 -3.57 9.80
N GLN A 29 -3.06 -2.94 9.77
CA GLN A 29 -2.38 -2.45 10.97
C GLN A 29 -2.88 -1.04 11.30
N ASP A 30 -2.99 -0.79 12.59
CA ASP A 30 -3.21 0.57 13.09
C ASP A 30 -1.97 1.44 12.78
N PRO A 31 -2.15 2.72 12.37
CA PRO A 31 -1.02 3.61 12.09
C PRO A 31 -0.04 3.78 13.24
N ASP A 32 -0.50 3.75 14.50
CA ASP A 32 0.37 3.87 15.67
C ASP A 32 1.24 2.61 15.83
N LEU A 33 0.67 1.43 15.56
CA LEU A 33 1.44 0.18 15.52
C LEU A 33 2.50 0.23 14.41
N ALA A 34 2.17 0.76 13.23
CA ALA A 34 3.14 0.89 12.14
C ALA A 34 4.32 1.80 12.50
N ASN A 35 4.07 2.89 13.24
CA ASN A 35 5.12 3.76 13.78
C ASN A 35 5.99 3.01 14.81
N GLN A 36 5.37 2.32 15.76
CA GLN A 36 6.09 1.51 16.76
C GLN A 36 6.99 0.45 16.11
N LEU A 37 6.48 -0.26 15.10
CA LEU A 37 7.26 -1.25 14.34
C LEU A 37 8.42 -0.60 13.59
N LEU A 38 8.22 0.60 13.04
CA LEU A 38 9.29 1.33 12.37
C LEU A 38 10.41 1.73 13.35
N ASP A 39 10.06 2.11 14.57
CA ASP A 39 11.02 2.49 15.62
C ASP A 39 11.75 1.27 16.21
N GLN A 40 11.04 0.17 16.46
CA GLN A 40 11.58 -1.01 17.15
C GLN A 40 12.23 -2.02 16.22
N VAL A 41 11.61 -2.29 15.07
CA VAL A 41 12.05 -3.32 14.10
C VAL A 41 12.80 -2.70 12.94
N GLY A 42 12.55 -1.42 12.64
CA GLY A 42 13.17 -0.71 11.53
C GLY A 42 12.46 -0.90 10.20
N ILE A 43 11.33 -1.63 10.15
CA ILE A 43 10.52 -1.81 8.94
C ILE A 43 9.02 -1.92 9.27
N CYS A 44 8.17 -1.32 8.43
CA CYS A 44 6.73 -1.52 8.46
C CYS A 44 6.12 -1.58 7.05
N PHE A 45 4.93 -2.18 6.93
CA PHE A 45 4.16 -2.27 5.70
C PHE A 45 2.94 -1.35 5.76
N LEU A 46 2.84 -0.44 4.82
CA LEU A 46 1.73 0.51 4.70
C LEU A 46 0.79 0.01 3.62
N PHE A 47 -0.31 -0.62 4.02
CA PHE A 47 -1.27 -1.17 3.07
C PHE A 47 -2.13 -0.06 2.45
N ALA A 48 -2.01 0.14 1.14
CA ALA A 48 -2.59 1.28 0.42
C ALA A 48 -4.11 1.44 0.63
N GLN A 49 -4.86 0.33 0.74
CA GLN A 49 -6.30 0.40 0.98
C GLN A 49 -6.65 1.00 2.36
N ASN A 50 -5.76 0.88 3.35
CA ASN A 50 -5.96 1.43 4.69
C ASN A 50 -5.60 2.93 4.75
N TYR A 51 -4.54 3.33 4.04
CA TYR A 51 -4.03 4.70 4.08
C TYR A 51 -4.61 5.64 3.01
N HIS A 52 -5.23 5.10 1.96
CA HIS A 52 -5.81 5.88 0.87
C HIS A 52 -7.30 5.59 0.69
N LEU A 53 -8.08 5.72 1.78
CA LEU A 53 -9.52 5.46 1.81
C LEU A 53 -10.30 6.19 0.71
N SER A 54 -9.88 7.41 0.34
CA SER A 54 -10.48 8.19 -0.74
C SER A 54 -10.38 7.54 -2.11
N MET A 55 -9.47 6.57 -2.32
CA MET A 55 -9.36 5.81 -3.57
C MET A 55 -10.61 4.96 -3.85
N LYS A 56 -11.43 4.66 -2.83
CA LYS A 56 -12.72 3.98 -3.03
C LYS A 56 -13.63 4.75 -3.99
N ASN A 57 -13.57 6.09 -3.96
CA ASN A 57 -14.41 6.98 -4.77
C ASN A 57 -14.10 6.90 -6.27
N VAL A 58 -12.89 6.46 -6.64
CA VAL A 58 -12.45 6.34 -8.04
C VAL A 58 -12.32 4.88 -8.49
N SER A 59 -12.56 3.91 -7.60
CA SER A 59 -12.35 2.49 -7.89
C SER A 59 -13.25 1.96 -9.00
N GLY A 60 -14.55 2.26 -8.95
CA GLY A 60 -15.52 1.84 -9.98
C GLY A 60 -15.21 2.44 -11.35
N VAL A 61 -15.01 3.75 -11.42
CA VAL A 61 -14.65 4.44 -12.68
C VAL A 61 -13.38 3.85 -13.30
N ARG A 62 -12.37 3.54 -12.49
CA ARG A 62 -11.13 2.91 -12.97
C ARG A 62 -11.35 1.50 -13.51
N GLN A 63 -12.26 0.74 -12.91
CA GLN A 63 -12.62 -0.59 -13.37
C GLN A 63 -13.35 -0.52 -14.71
N ASP A 64 -14.34 0.37 -14.83
CA ASP A 64 -15.11 0.58 -16.06
C ASP A 64 -14.23 1.03 -17.24
N LEU A 65 -13.24 1.88 -16.97
CA LEU A 65 -12.29 2.34 -17.97
C LEU A 65 -11.41 1.22 -18.52
N GLY A 66 -11.03 0.24 -17.71
CA GLY A 66 -10.22 -0.92 -18.14
C GLY A 66 -8.82 -0.61 -18.69
N ILE A 67 -8.39 0.66 -18.66
CA ILE A 67 -7.11 1.14 -19.21
C ILE A 67 -6.21 1.73 -18.13
N LYS A 68 -4.90 1.83 -18.42
CA LYS A 68 -3.95 2.51 -17.54
C LYS A 68 -4.27 4.01 -17.47
N THR A 69 -4.27 4.55 -16.26
CA THR A 69 -4.49 5.97 -15.98
C THR A 69 -3.38 6.53 -15.09
N ILE A 70 -3.43 7.83 -14.77
CA ILE A 70 -2.49 8.47 -13.84
C ILE A 70 -2.39 7.73 -12.49
N PHE A 71 -3.49 7.12 -12.02
CA PHE A 71 -3.52 6.34 -10.77
C PHE A 71 -2.58 5.13 -10.77
N ASN A 72 -2.18 4.61 -11.92
CA ASN A 72 -1.17 3.55 -12.00
C ASN A 72 0.24 4.05 -11.69
N ILE A 73 0.50 5.35 -11.87
CA ILE A 73 1.79 6.00 -11.62
C ILE A 73 1.83 6.63 -10.24
N LEU A 74 0.67 7.07 -9.72
CA LEU A 74 0.58 7.69 -8.39
C LEU A 74 0.97 6.75 -7.25
N GLY A 75 0.74 5.43 -7.38
CA GLY A 75 0.93 4.47 -6.28
C GLY A 75 2.29 4.56 -5.56
N PRO A 76 3.43 4.49 -6.27
CA PRO A 76 4.74 4.64 -5.65
C PRO A 76 4.97 6.01 -5.01
N ILE A 77 4.50 7.10 -5.62
CA ILE A 77 4.80 8.48 -5.19
C ILE A 77 3.87 9.01 -4.08
N THR A 78 2.84 8.25 -3.69
CA THR A 78 1.93 8.62 -2.59
C THR A 78 2.21 7.86 -1.29
N ASN A 79 3.44 7.38 -1.07
CA ASN A 79 3.80 6.71 0.19
C ASN A 79 3.39 7.58 1.41
N PRO A 80 2.50 7.09 2.31
CA PRO A 80 1.98 7.89 3.43
C PRO A 80 3.06 8.42 4.36
N ALA A 81 4.18 7.70 4.49
CA ALA A 81 5.31 8.09 5.32
C ALA A 81 6.27 9.10 4.66
N LYS A 82 6.03 9.49 3.40
CA LYS A 82 6.82 10.47 2.64
C LYS A 82 8.34 10.27 2.79
N PRO A 83 8.87 9.08 2.43
CA PRO A 83 10.28 8.80 2.61
C PRO A 83 11.13 9.70 1.71
N LYS A 84 12.31 10.12 2.19
CA LYS A 84 13.27 10.92 1.41
C LYS A 84 13.97 10.11 0.31
N TYR A 85 13.93 8.78 0.41
CA TYR A 85 14.54 7.83 -0.53
C TYR A 85 13.48 6.82 -0.94
N GLN A 86 13.35 6.53 -2.25
CA GLN A 86 12.31 5.68 -2.81
C GLN A 86 12.86 4.72 -3.87
#